data_AF-A0A813HZA7-F1
#
_entry.id   AF-A0A813HZA7-F1
#
_cell.length_a   1.000
_cell.length_b   1.000
_cell.length_c   1.000
_cell.angle_alpha   90.00
_cell.angle_beta   90.00
_cell.angle_gamma   90.00
#
_symmetry.space_group_name_H-M   'P 1'
#
loop_
_entity.id
_entity.type
_entity.pdbx_description
1 polymer ?
#
loop_
_entity_poly.entity_id
_entity_poly.type
_entity_poly.pdbx_seq_one_letter_code
_entity_poly.pdbx_strand_id
1 'polypeptide(L)'
;MVATRQHSKLAAAAGVVGTVGVVSQFVGSLSPSFVQLPQGPEVSSRAQRFSVRGAASANNGRAEVGGSSVFGAATGALGAVAASMLAAGTRARKAAVARRATPEKHMIPVVDLKGKQVGEEEMQFNVFSRETANYVVHQAHTIWAYQQIKHTEYHPRRSDVKKGMKPYKQKGTGRARQGSRYSPLYGKVATNKLKHGLDNKRKMKLLRNKHTKAISTVLQSKWKNMKIVVGLEDLEEPRYYDMTDMIKDVTGRDAGYRSTLMIARGCYGKEHPIRCVPTYKSYRSPLYMAGRLIDKFQMRRPRDIDAKGDGLHQTLLARKLIVSREAFFDLKAKFGVKDGWAFMEPEQILVSQMQKLVKDFPYDRMSEWAEAREVPRAVSAREFWAKDKREEEANRKGSADAVGLIAVGLAGLGAAGGGLYAWQAIRGPPGPPEPFPSDRKVPLTNWSGTHSVVARRVFEPETQEQLEEAIAWAAQSGQKCRPMGTGLSPNGLALEKRGMLSMAQMDDIIEVDKKNMRIRVQGGTRVSKILDELQKHDLTLENFSSITEQQIGGWTQVSAHGTGARIPPVDEMVTEMTLVTPGKGVLHLSEDGSDAELFRLARVGLGSLGVVSEVTLKVRPKYSLHERTYCSSVADLR
;
A
#
# COMPACT_ATOMS: atom_id res chain seq x y z
N MET A 1 39.58 -37.39 -16.02
CA MET A 1 40.55 -38.42 -15.61
C MET A 1 40.28 -38.81 -14.16
N VAL A 2 40.39 -40.11 -13.91
CA VAL A 2 40.04 -40.87 -12.71
C VAL A 2 41.02 -40.59 -11.56
N ALA A 3 40.50 -40.51 -10.31
CA ALA A 3 41.04 -41.14 -9.09
C ALA A 3 40.27 -40.59 -7.86
N THR A 4 39.32 -41.29 -7.23
CA THR A 4 39.40 -42.41 -6.26
C THR A 4 40.11 -42.15 -4.92
N ARG A 5 39.31 -42.30 -3.85
CA ARG A 5 39.52 -43.10 -2.60
C ARG A 5 40.01 -42.43 -1.28
N GLN A 6 39.16 -42.71 -0.27
CA GLN A 6 39.42 -43.33 1.06
C GLN A 6 39.67 -42.50 2.34
N HIS A 7 38.62 -42.48 3.18
CA HIS A 7 38.48 -42.96 4.57
C HIS A 7 39.57 -42.84 5.67
N SER A 8 39.09 -42.37 6.85
CA SER A 8 39.40 -42.78 8.25
C SER A 8 40.73 -42.30 8.86
N LYS A 9 40.96 -42.07 10.17
CA LYS A 9 40.25 -42.08 11.48
C LYS A 9 41.29 -41.59 12.54
N LEU A 10 40.85 -41.29 13.79
CA LEU A 10 41.60 -41.25 15.09
C LEU A 10 42.44 -39.98 15.41
N ALA A 11 42.64 -39.49 16.65
CA ALA A 11 42.34 -39.86 18.06
C ALA A 11 42.58 -38.58 18.94
N ALA A 12 41.80 -38.24 19.98
CA ALA A 12 41.78 -38.67 21.40
C ALA A 12 42.69 -37.87 22.37
N ALA A 13 42.10 -37.46 23.51
CA ALA A 13 42.67 -37.36 24.86
C ALA A 13 41.50 -37.02 25.83
N ALA A 14 41.37 -37.38 27.11
CA ALA A 14 41.82 -38.42 28.03
C ALA A 14 41.56 -37.84 29.44
N GLY A 15 41.01 -38.61 30.39
CA GLY A 15 40.92 -38.20 31.80
C GLY A 15 39.80 -38.83 32.63
N VAL A 16 40.15 -39.90 33.37
CA VAL A 16 39.39 -40.57 34.46
C VAL A 16 40.44 -40.74 35.60
N VAL A 17 40.16 -40.56 36.90
CA VAL A 17 39.71 -41.56 37.90
C VAL A 17 39.67 -40.90 39.30
N GLY A 18 38.73 -41.32 40.17
CA GLY A 18 38.88 -41.22 41.64
C GLY A 18 37.61 -41.40 42.50
N THR A 19 37.31 -42.64 42.91
CA THR A 19 36.77 -43.20 44.21
C THR A 19 36.21 -42.27 45.33
N VAL A 20 35.28 -42.57 46.28
CA VAL A 20 34.45 -43.69 46.81
C VAL A 20 33.56 -43.11 47.96
N GLY A 21 32.38 -43.67 48.30
CA GLY A 21 31.96 -43.84 49.72
C GLY A 21 30.62 -43.30 50.31
N VAL A 22 29.53 -44.09 50.20
CA VAL A 22 28.45 -44.54 51.16
C VAL A 22 27.82 -43.66 52.29
N VAL A 23 26.52 -43.96 52.56
CA VAL A 23 25.65 -43.88 53.80
C VAL A 23 24.46 -42.88 53.64
N SER A 24 23.20 -43.28 53.37
CA SER A 24 22.11 -43.98 54.11
C SER A 24 21.16 -43.09 54.96
N GLN A 25 19.85 -43.20 54.63
CA GLN A 25 18.61 -43.00 55.43
C GLN A 25 18.20 -41.61 55.99
N PHE A 26 16.97 -41.15 55.68
CA PHE A 26 15.81 -41.11 56.60
C PHE A 26 14.51 -40.59 55.92
N VAL A 27 13.38 -40.88 56.58
CA VAL A 27 11.96 -40.84 56.17
C VAL A 27 11.23 -39.59 56.73
N GLY A 28 10.11 -39.17 56.11
CA GLY A 28 9.04 -38.33 56.73
C GLY A 28 8.72 -37.06 55.94
N SER A 29 7.54 -36.86 55.33
CA SER A 29 6.16 -36.62 55.85
C SER A 29 5.82 -35.14 56.09
N LEU A 30 4.62 -34.75 55.62
CA LEU A 30 3.73 -33.65 56.05
C LEU A 30 4.03 -32.17 55.66
N SER A 31 3.17 -31.66 54.74
CA SER A 31 2.27 -30.49 54.89
C SER A 31 2.84 -29.06 55.13
N PRO A 32 2.05 -28.00 54.85
CA PRO A 32 2.53 -26.76 54.25
C PRO A 32 2.91 -25.69 55.27
N SER A 33 3.77 -24.76 54.88
CA SER A 33 3.97 -23.51 55.62
C SER A 33 4.24 -22.35 54.68
N PHE A 34 3.39 -21.33 54.84
CA PHE A 34 3.54 -19.97 54.34
C PHE A 34 4.96 -19.45 54.53
N VAL A 35 5.56 -18.91 53.46
CA VAL A 35 6.71 -18.01 53.57
C VAL A 35 6.41 -16.77 52.73
N GLN A 36 6.26 -15.65 53.43
CA GLN A 36 6.24 -14.29 52.90
C GLN A 36 7.49 -14.01 52.08
N LEU A 37 7.32 -13.52 50.85
CA LEU A 37 8.41 -12.95 50.08
C LEU A 37 8.70 -11.51 50.54
N PRO A 38 9.99 -11.11 50.62
CA PRO A 38 10.40 -9.81 51.14
C PRO A 38 10.06 -8.66 50.18
N GLN A 39 9.64 -7.54 50.78
CA GLN A 39 9.41 -6.25 50.15
C GLN A 39 10.70 -5.73 49.47
N GLY A 40 10.63 -5.50 48.16
CA GLY A 40 11.67 -4.81 47.40
C GLY A 40 11.53 -3.27 47.51
N PRO A 41 12.60 -2.51 47.26
CA PRO A 41 12.72 -1.12 47.66
C PRO A 41 11.82 -0.16 46.86
N GLU A 42 11.19 0.77 47.58
CA GLU A 42 10.47 1.93 47.04
C GLU A 42 11.39 2.78 46.17
N VAL A 43 11.05 2.92 44.88
CA VAL A 43 11.65 3.94 44.02
C VAL A 43 10.65 5.08 43.88
N SER A 44 11.00 6.20 44.49
CA SER A 44 10.24 7.45 44.52
C SER A 44 9.84 7.94 43.12
N SER A 45 8.54 8.16 42.93
CA SER A 45 7.97 8.74 41.72
C SER A 45 8.17 10.26 41.69
N ARG A 46 9.21 10.72 40.96
CA ARG A 46 9.36 12.14 40.62
C ARG A 46 8.54 12.45 39.36
N ALA A 47 7.23 12.66 39.55
CA ALA A 47 6.33 13.13 38.50
C ALA A 47 6.65 14.58 38.11
N GLN A 48 7.23 14.79 36.94
CA GLN A 48 7.29 16.11 36.31
C GLN A 48 5.91 16.45 35.74
N ARG A 49 5.17 17.30 36.47
CA ARG A 49 3.95 17.95 35.98
C ARG A 49 4.31 18.99 34.93
N PHE A 50 3.93 18.77 33.67
CA PHE A 50 3.85 19.84 32.68
C PHE A 50 2.53 20.60 32.88
N SER A 51 2.64 21.85 33.34
CA SER A 51 1.55 22.81 33.50
C SER A 51 1.13 23.32 32.12
N VAL A 52 -0.11 23.03 31.70
CA VAL A 52 -0.80 23.76 30.65
C VAL A 52 -1.60 24.87 31.34
N ARG A 53 -1.15 26.13 31.21
CA ARG A 53 -1.89 27.31 31.63
C ARG A 53 -3.11 27.49 30.74
N GLY A 54 -4.28 27.08 31.23
CA GLY A 54 -5.57 27.59 30.77
C GLY A 54 -5.91 28.84 31.59
N ALA A 55 -5.86 30.01 30.94
CA ALA A 55 -6.39 31.24 31.52
C ALA A 55 -7.87 31.33 31.17
N ALA A 56 -8.74 30.96 32.12
CA ALA A 56 -10.11 31.42 32.18
C ALA A 56 -10.19 32.36 33.37
N SER A 57 -10.46 33.65 33.12
CA SER A 57 -10.84 34.61 34.14
C SER A 57 -12.12 35.27 33.66
N ALA A 58 -13.19 35.00 34.40
CA ALA A 58 -14.42 35.75 34.37
C ALA A 58 -14.18 37.14 34.97
N ASN A 59 -14.81 38.17 34.40
CA ASN A 59 -15.41 39.17 35.26
C ASN A 59 -16.62 39.84 34.60
N ASN A 60 -17.62 40.02 35.46
CA ASN A 60 -18.93 40.62 35.26
C ASN A 60 -18.88 42.10 34.86
N GLY A 61 -19.98 42.61 34.28
CA GLY A 61 -20.33 44.01 34.49
C GLY A 61 -21.27 44.64 33.47
N ARG A 62 -22.58 44.54 33.74
CA ARG A 62 -23.62 45.60 33.64
C ARG A 62 -23.74 46.51 32.39
N ALA A 63 -24.92 46.46 31.78
CA ALA A 63 -25.83 47.61 31.58
C ALA A 63 -27.15 47.03 31.02
N GLU A 64 -28.13 46.75 31.86
CA GLU A 64 -29.29 47.59 32.21
C GLU A 64 -30.23 47.98 31.05
N VAL A 65 -31.50 47.73 31.33
CA VAL A 65 -32.68 47.81 30.49
C VAL A 65 -33.43 49.10 30.82
N GLY A 66 -33.94 49.78 29.79
CA GLY A 66 -34.96 50.83 29.88
C GLY A 66 -34.96 51.60 28.56
N GLY A 67 -36.05 51.88 27.86
CA GLY A 67 -37.48 51.70 28.08
C GLY A 67 -38.17 52.78 27.24
N SER A 68 -39.25 52.43 26.53
CA SER A 68 -40.25 53.32 25.88
C SER A 68 -39.75 54.23 24.74
N SER A 69 -40.46 54.58 23.66
CA SER A 69 -41.80 54.28 23.11
C SER A 69 -41.95 55.11 21.80
N VAL A 70 -42.95 54.77 20.97
CA VAL A 70 -43.67 55.65 20.00
C VAL A 70 -43.20 55.70 18.53
N PHE A 71 -44.07 55.09 17.68
CA PHE A 71 -44.49 55.38 16.29
C PHE A 71 -43.57 55.18 15.08
N GLY A 72 -44.18 54.61 14.02
CA GLY A 72 -43.90 54.97 12.64
C GLY A 72 -43.75 53.80 11.68
N ALA A 73 -44.84 53.44 11.01
CA ALA A 73 -44.84 52.48 9.91
C ALA A 73 -44.00 52.97 8.72
N ALA A 74 -43.12 52.11 8.19
CA ALA A 74 -42.65 52.15 6.80
C ALA A 74 -41.99 50.82 6.41
N THR A 75 -42.81 49.95 5.80
CA THR A 75 -42.51 49.19 4.57
C THR A 75 -41.05 48.89 4.18
N GLY A 76 -40.75 47.60 4.10
CA GLY A 76 -40.13 47.01 2.90
C GLY A 76 -38.61 46.93 2.82
N ALA A 77 -38.12 45.70 2.66
CA ALA A 77 -36.82 45.34 2.10
C ALA A 77 -35.56 45.55 2.96
N LEU A 78 -35.35 44.73 4.00
CA LEU A 78 -34.02 44.52 4.61
C LEU A 78 -33.79 43.10 5.17
N GLY A 79 -34.44 42.09 4.59
CA GLY A 79 -34.33 40.68 5.01
C GLY A 79 -33.20 39.86 4.35
N ALA A 80 -32.46 40.41 3.39
CA ALA A 80 -31.52 39.63 2.56
C ALA A 80 -30.02 39.88 2.82
N VAL A 81 -29.65 40.85 3.67
CA VAL A 81 -28.24 41.27 3.83
C VAL A 81 -27.54 40.59 5.02
N ALA A 82 -28.27 40.18 6.06
CA ALA A 82 -27.69 39.55 7.25
C ALA A 82 -27.22 38.09 7.04
N ALA A 83 -27.86 37.34 6.12
CA ALA A 83 -27.45 35.97 5.79
C ALA A 83 -26.17 35.89 4.94
N SER A 84 -25.87 36.94 4.16
CA SER A 84 -24.65 37.01 3.34
C SER A 84 -23.39 37.29 4.17
N MET A 85 -23.49 38.03 5.28
CA MET A 85 -22.33 38.35 6.12
C MET A 85 -21.87 37.19 7.02
N LEU A 86 -22.78 36.33 7.47
CA LEU A 86 -22.44 35.09 8.20
C LEU A 86 -21.88 33.99 7.28
N ALA A 87 -22.30 33.95 6.01
CA ALA A 87 -21.71 33.09 4.98
C ALA A 87 -20.31 33.57 4.53
N ALA A 88 -20.05 34.89 4.58
CA ALA A 88 -18.74 35.46 4.27
C ALA A 88 -17.68 35.13 5.33
N GLY A 89 -18.03 35.13 6.62
CA GLY A 89 -17.11 34.80 7.72
C GLY A 89 -16.69 33.32 7.76
N THR A 90 -17.58 32.41 7.38
CA THR A 90 -17.29 30.97 7.31
C THR A 90 -16.52 30.60 6.05
N ARG A 91 -16.78 31.26 4.90
CA ARG A 91 -15.91 31.17 3.71
C ARG A 91 -14.53 31.75 3.95
N ALA A 92 -14.40 32.86 4.69
CA ALA A 92 -13.11 33.43 5.04
C ALA A 92 -12.29 32.52 5.96
N ARG A 93 -12.93 31.80 6.90
CA ARG A 93 -12.25 30.79 7.74
C ARG A 93 -11.90 29.50 6.97
N LYS A 94 -12.76 29.00 6.08
CA LYS A 94 -12.41 27.88 5.17
C LYS A 94 -11.31 28.27 4.17
N ALA A 95 -11.32 29.50 3.67
CA ALA A 95 -10.28 30.05 2.81
C ALA A 95 -8.97 30.29 3.58
N ALA A 96 -9.01 30.67 4.86
CA ALA A 96 -7.83 30.82 5.70
C ALA A 96 -7.20 29.46 6.08
N VAL A 97 -8.01 28.41 6.27
CA VAL A 97 -7.51 27.03 6.47
C VAL A 97 -6.97 26.45 5.15
N ALA A 98 -7.59 26.77 4.00
CA ALA A 98 -7.09 26.39 2.67
C ALA A 98 -5.86 27.20 2.22
N ARG A 99 -5.60 28.38 2.81
CA ARG A 99 -4.44 29.23 2.51
C ARG A 99 -3.17 28.84 3.29
N ARG A 100 -3.14 27.69 3.98
CA ARG A 100 -1.96 27.18 4.70
C ARG A 100 -1.24 26.01 4.02
N ALA A 101 -1.40 25.84 2.71
CA ALA A 101 -0.60 24.90 1.92
C ALA A 101 0.00 25.57 0.68
N THR A 102 0.72 26.68 0.87
CA THR A 102 1.81 26.96 -0.06
C THR A 102 2.80 25.80 0.10
N PRO A 103 3.16 25.05 -0.97
CA PRO A 103 4.18 24.01 -0.84
C PRO A 103 5.45 24.69 -0.33
N GLU A 104 5.94 24.30 0.85
CA GLU A 104 7.25 24.75 1.33
C GLU A 104 8.28 24.41 0.25
N LYS A 105 8.89 25.42 -0.36
CA LYS A 105 9.98 25.21 -1.31
C LYS A 105 11.15 24.61 -0.56
N HIS A 106 11.51 23.36 -0.88
CA HIS A 106 12.67 22.72 -0.26
C HIS A 106 13.94 23.16 -0.98
N MET A 107 14.56 24.22 -0.46
CA MET A 107 15.85 24.72 -0.94
C MET A 107 16.97 23.90 -0.29
N ILE A 108 17.87 23.36 -1.10
CA ILE A 108 19.02 22.56 -0.65
C ILE A 108 20.29 23.33 -0.97
N PRO A 109 21.20 23.50 0.01
CA PRO A 109 22.45 24.21 -0.22
C PRO A 109 23.38 23.39 -1.12
N VAL A 110 23.88 24.06 -2.15
CA VAL A 110 24.95 23.59 -3.02
C VAL A 110 26.28 24.05 -2.44
N VAL A 111 27.16 23.10 -2.18
CA VAL A 111 28.48 23.31 -1.59
C VAL A 111 29.56 22.83 -2.55
N ASP A 112 30.73 23.44 -2.41
CA ASP A 112 31.95 22.98 -3.04
C ASP A 112 32.58 21.80 -2.25
N LEU A 113 33.65 21.19 -2.77
CA LEU A 113 34.36 20.07 -2.13
C LEU A 113 34.87 20.41 -0.72
N LYS A 114 35.20 21.69 -0.47
CA LYS A 114 35.64 22.22 0.83
C LYS A 114 34.49 22.65 1.76
N GLY A 115 33.23 22.33 1.41
CA GLY A 115 32.05 22.67 2.21
C GLY A 115 31.58 24.13 2.12
N LYS A 116 32.25 25.00 1.34
CA LYS A 116 31.81 26.39 1.12
C LYS A 116 30.54 26.41 0.27
N GLN A 117 29.53 27.17 0.69
CA GLN A 117 28.27 27.30 -0.06
C GLN A 117 28.46 28.12 -1.34
N VAL A 118 28.05 27.55 -2.47
CA VAL A 118 28.12 28.17 -3.82
C VAL A 118 26.74 28.66 -4.26
N GLY A 119 25.67 27.97 -3.86
CA GLY A 119 24.30 28.33 -4.24
C GLY A 119 23.24 27.49 -3.52
N GLU A 120 22.00 27.52 -4.03
CA GLU A 120 20.90 26.69 -3.55
C GLU A 120 20.08 26.16 -4.73
N GLU A 121 19.58 24.94 -4.61
CA GLU A 121 18.77 24.28 -5.64
C GLU A 121 17.43 23.81 -5.05
N GLU A 122 16.36 23.93 -5.82
CA GLU A 122 15.02 23.53 -5.39
C GLU A 122 14.74 22.04 -5.65
N MET A 123 14.37 21.32 -4.60
CA MET A 123 13.92 19.93 -4.65
C MET A 123 12.40 19.83 -4.59
N GLN A 124 11.79 19.30 -5.66
CA GLN A 124 10.38 18.92 -5.69
C GLN A 124 10.23 17.51 -6.26
N PHE A 125 9.88 16.54 -5.42
CA PHE A 125 9.61 15.17 -5.84
C PHE A 125 8.13 14.81 -5.68
N ASN A 126 7.70 13.76 -6.40
CA ASN A 126 6.38 13.18 -6.25
C ASN A 126 6.29 12.37 -4.96
N VAL A 127 5.68 12.93 -3.91
CA VAL A 127 5.64 12.34 -2.58
C VAL A 127 4.24 11.96 -2.14
N PHE A 128 4.14 11.12 -1.11
CA PHE A 128 2.87 10.85 -0.43
C PHE A 128 2.44 12.04 0.44
N SER A 129 1.13 12.16 0.67
CA SER A 129 0.59 13.10 1.66
C SER A 129 1.13 12.77 3.06
N ARG A 130 1.29 13.80 3.90
CA ARG A 130 1.86 13.68 5.25
C ARG A 130 1.21 12.58 6.11
N GLU A 131 -0.10 12.40 5.97
CA GLU A 131 -0.88 11.41 6.72
C GLU A 131 -0.58 9.96 6.32
N THR A 132 -0.31 9.70 5.04
CA THR A 132 -0.12 8.35 4.50
C THR A 132 1.35 7.96 4.32
N ALA A 133 2.25 8.94 4.27
CA ALA A 133 3.66 8.76 4.01
C ALA A 133 4.32 7.73 4.95
N ASN A 134 4.13 7.87 6.26
CA ASN A 134 4.75 7.00 7.26
C ASN A 134 4.31 5.54 7.10
N TYR A 135 3.01 5.30 6.91
CA TYR A 135 2.46 3.96 6.76
C TYR A 135 3.00 3.25 5.52
N VAL A 136 3.00 3.95 4.37
CA VAL A 136 3.43 3.34 3.10
C VAL A 136 4.95 3.10 3.09
N VAL A 137 5.74 4.03 3.63
CA VAL A 137 7.20 3.87 3.75
C VAL A 137 7.53 2.70 4.68
N HIS A 138 6.86 2.60 5.84
CA HIS A 138 7.02 1.49 6.76
C HIS A 138 6.68 0.17 6.08
N GLN A 139 5.50 0.06 5.47
CA GLN A 139 5.08 -1.15 4.77
C GLN A 139 6.07 -1.59 3.68
N ALA A 140 6.54 -0.64 2.87
CA ALA A 140 7.51 -0.92 1.80
C ALA A 140 8.83 -1.45 2.36
N HIS A 141 9.35 -0.83 3.42
CA HIS A 141 10.59 -1.27 4.08
C HIS A 141 10.42 -2.63 4.77
N THR A 142 9.33 -2.87 5.51
CA THR A 142 9.07 -4.15 6.18
C THR A 142 9.02 -5.29 5.17
N ILE A 143 8.33 -5.11 4.04
CA ILE A 143 8.25 -6.12 2.98
C ILE A 143 9.63 -6.39 2.40
N TRP A 144 10.38 -5.34 2.06
CA TRP A 144 11.74 -5.49 1.53
C TRP A 144 12.66 -6.22 2.53
N ALA A 145 12.67 -5.79 3.80
CA ALA A 145 13.51 -6.37 4.84
C ALA A 145 13.18 -7.84 5.05
N TYR A 146 11.89 -8.19 5.09
CA TYR A 146 11.43 -9.57 5.21
C TYR A 146 11.83 -10.44 4.01
N GLN A 147 11.86 -9.88 2.80
CA GLN A 147 12.31 -10.59 1.59
C GLN A 147 13.83 -10.89 1.59
N GLN A 148 14.64 -10.10 2.31
CA GLN A 148 16.08 -10.34 2.43
C GLN A 148 16.41 -11.44 3.46
N ILE A 149 15.50 -11.75 4.39
CA ILE A 149 15.74 -12.77 5.42
C ILE A 149 15.84 -14.16 4.77
N LYS A 150 16.99 -14.81 4.95
CA LYS A 150 17.22 -16.20 4.54
C LYS A 150 16.67 -17.13 5.63
N HIS A 151 15.54 -17.75 5.37
CA HIS A 151 14.98 -18.79 6.24
C HIS A 151 15.63 -20.14 5.90
N THR A 152 16.74 -20.45 6.55
CA THR A 152 17.48 -21.72 6.39
C THR A 152 16.98 -22.80 7.33
N GLU A 153 16.36 -22.41 8.45
CA GLU A 153 15.86 -23.35 9.44
C GLU A 153 14.66 -24.13 8.88
N TYR A 154 14.72 -25.45 9.05
CA TYR A 154 13.69 -26.38 8.61
C TYR A 154 13.20 -27.18 9.80
N HIS A 155 11.92 -27.03 10.12
CA HIS A 155 11.25 -27.88 11.11
C HIS A 155 10.39 -28.92 10.39
N PRO A 156 10.59 -30.22 10.65
CA PRO A 156 9.87 -31.27 9.95
C PRO A 156 8.37 -31.21 10.29
N ARG A 157 7.53 -31.26 9.26
CA ARG A 157 6.07 -31.39 9.42
C ARG A 157 5.68 -32.85 9.56
N ARG A 158 4.45 -33.10 10.02
CA ARG A 158 3.88 -34.45 10.10
C ARG A 158 3.93 -35.21 8.77
N SER A 159 3.79 -34.52 7.64
CA SER A 159 3.86 -35.11 6.29
C SER A 159 5.28 -35.45 5.84
N ASP A 160 6.28 -34.75 6.38
CA ASP A 160 7.67 -34.89 5.96
C ASP A 160 8.37 -36.03 6.72
N VAL A 161 7.78 -36.51 7.82
CA VAL A 161 8.29 -37.61 8.63
C VAL A 161 7.51 -38.89 8.31
N LYS A 162 8.23 -40.02 8.21
CA LYS A 162 7.61 -41.34 8.04
C LYS A 162 6.60 -41.59 9.16
N LYS A 163 5.43 -42.13 8.81
CA LYS A 163 4.37 -42.46 9.77
C LYS A 163 4.93 -43.36 10.87
N GLY A 164 5.03 -42.82 12.08
CA GLY A 164 5.53 -43.54 13.24
C GLY A 164 4.47 -44.47 13.83
N MET A 165 4.92 -45.47 14.59
CA MET A 165 4.07 -46.43 15.29
C MET A 165 2.99 -45.74 16.14
N LYS A 166 1.81 -46.36 16.24
CA LYS A 166 0.74 -45.92 17.14
C LYS A 166 1.22 -46.01 18.60
N PRO A 167 1.05 -44.96 19.43
CA PRO A 167 1.48 -45.00 20.83
C PRO A 167 0.74 -46.01 21.70
N TYR A 168 -0.54 -46.27 21.40
CA TYR A 168 -1.39 -47.23 22.13
C TYR A 168 -2.46 -47.83 21.21
N LYS A 169 -3.11 -48.90 21.68
CA LYS A 169 -4.21 -49.57 20.97
C LYS A 169 -5.42 -48.63 20.83
N GLN A 170 -6.15 -48.80 19.72
CA GLN A 170 -7.23 -47.87 19.31
C GLN A 170 -8.52 -47.98 20.15
N LYS A 171 -8.70 -49.08 20.89
CA LYS A 171 -9.81 -49.33 21.81
C LYS A 171 -9.27 -50.02 23.07
N GLY A 172 -10.00 -49.90 24.18
CA GLY A 172 -9.71 -50.60 25.44
C GLY A 172 -8.67 -49.93 26.36
N THR A 173 -8.16 -48.74 26.01
CA THR A 173 -7.12 -48.04 26.80
C THR A 173 -7.63 -46.81 27.54
N GLY A 174 -8.88 -46.38 27.32
CA GLY A 174 -9.45 -45.16 27.90
C GLY A 174 -8.77 -43.84 27.44
N ARG A 175 -7.76 -43.93 26.57
CA ARG A 175 -6.99 -42.78 26.07
C ARG A 175 -7.58 -42.26 24.76
N ALA A 176 -7.34 -40.98 24.45
CA ALA A 176 -7.74 -40.35 23.19
C ALA A 176 -7.26 -41.16 21.97
N ARG A 177 -7.89 -41.07 20.80
CA ARG A 177 -7.43 -41.86 19.62
C ARG A 177 -6.23 -41.19 18.96
N GLN A 178 -5.08 -41.87 18.86
CA GLN A 178 -3.89 -41.35 18.18
C GLN A 178 -3.30 -42.35 17.19
N GLY A 179 -2.99 -41.84 15.99
CA GLY A 179 -2.55 -42.66 14.85
C GLY A 179 -1.04 -42.77 14.66
N SER A 180 -0.24 -41.94 15.33
CA SER A 180 1.22 -41.94 15.20
C SER A 180 1.91 -41.23 16.36
N ARG A 181 3.11 -41.69 16.76
CA ARG A 181 3.99 -41.02 17.73
C ARG A 181 4.58 -39.69 17.23
N TYR A 182 4.64 -39.48 15.91
CA TYR A 182 5.08 -38.21 15.30
C TYR A 182 3.90 -37.27 15.08
N SER A 183 3.08 -37.10 16.12
CA SER A 183 1.98 -36.14 16.12
C SER A 183 2.50 -34.78 16.59
N PRO A 184 2.00 -33.66 16.04
CA PRO A 184 2.35 -32.32 16.55
C PRO A 184 1.99 -32.14 18.02
N LEU A 185 0.98 -32.87 18.51
CA LEU A 185 0.57 -32.88 19.92
C LEU A 185 1.66 -33.38 20.87
N TYR A 186 2.62 -34.17 20.36
CA TYR A 186 3.76 -34.67 21.13
C TYR A 186 5.04 -33.83 20.94
N GLY A 187 4.93 -32.65 20.31
CA GLY A 187 6.05 -31.74 20.07
C GLY A 187 7.11 -32.25 19.08
N LYS A 188 6.91 -33.42 18.47
CA LYS A 188 7.92 -34.05 17.59
C LYS A 188 7.91 -33.54 16.15
N VAL A 189 6.86 -32.83 15.74
CA VAL A 189 6.69 -32.26 14.39
C VAL A 189 5.91 -30.96 14.48
N ALA A 190 6.16 -30.03 13.55
CA ALA A 190 5.44 -28.76 13.51
C ALA A 190 4.02 -28.91 12.95
N THR A 191 3.08 -28.07 13.43
CA THR A 191 1.70 -27.93 12.90
C THR A 191 1.61 -27.07 11.64
N ASN A 192 2.73 -26.47 11.21
CA ASN A 192 2.76 -25.50 10.12
C ASN A 192 2.39 -26.10 8.76
N LYS A 193 1.64 -25.33 7.96
CA LYS A 193 1.24 -25.72 6.59
C LYS A 193 2.43 -25.78 5.62
N LEU A 194 3.47 -24.96 5.81
CA LEU A 194 4.63 -24.85 4.92
C LEU A 194 5.93 -25.35 5.57
N LYS A 195 6.86 -25.86 4.75
CA LYS A 195 8.14 -26.51 5.15
C LYS A 195 9.02 -25.70 6.12
N HIS A 196 8.89 -24.38 6.12
CA HIS A 196 9.70 -23.48 6.96
C HIS A 196 8.86 -22.65 7.93
N GLY A 197 7.57 -22.97 8.11
CA GLY A 197 6.67 -22.11 8.89
C GLY A 197 6.45 -20.71 8.31
N LEU A 198 6.80 -20.50 7.04
CA LEU A 198 6.76 -19.19 6.39
C LEU A 198 5.34 -18.61 6.36
N ASP A 199 5.20 -17.40 6.88
CA ASP A 199 4.06 -16.52 6.68
C ASP A 199 3.97 -16.11 5.17
N ASN A 200 2.76 -15.86 4.68
CA ASN A 200 2.49 -15.44 3.29
C ASN A 200 3.18 -14.11 2.92
N LYS A 201 3.73 -13.39 3.91
CA LYS A 201 4.48 -12.14 3.77
C LYS A 201 5.59 -12.18 2.72
N ARG A 202 6.27 -13.32 2.50
CA ARG A 202 7.29 -13.46 1.44
C ARG A 202 6.74 -13.26 0.02
N LYS A 203 5.45 -13.54 -0.18
CA LYS A 203 4.77 -13.41 -1.48
C LYS A 203 4.17 -12.02 -1.70
N MET A 204 4.17 -11.14 -0.69
CA MET A 204 3.64 -9.80 -0.85
C MET A 204 4.54 -9.02 -1.81
N LYS A 205 3.98 -8.71 -2.99
CA LYS A 205 4.64 -7.87 -3.98
C LYS A 205 4.16 -6.44 -3.77
N LEU A 206 5.07 -5.54 -3.44
CA LEU A 206 4.73 -4.12 -3.47
C LEU A 206 4.73 -3.65 -4.93
N LEU A 207 3.73 -2.84 -5.28
CA LEU A 207 3.69 -2.17 -6.59
C LEU A 207 4.94 -1.30 -6.75
N ARG A 208 5.59 -1.41 -7.92
CA ARG A 208 6.81 -0.64 -8.25
C ARG A 208 6.60 0.86 -8.03
N ASN A 209 5.45 1.40 -8.44
CA ASN A 209 5.13 2.82 -8.32
C ASN A 209 5.01 3.24 -6.84
N LYS A 210 4.39 2.41 -5.99
CA LYS A 210 4.30 2.67 -4.54
C LYS A 210 5.68 2.70 -3.88
N HIS A 211 6.55 1.75 -4.22
CA HIS A 211 7.90 1.69 -3.66
C HIS A 211 8.78 2.86 -4.15
N THR A 212 8.66 3.21 -5.43
CA THR A 212 9.35 4.37 -6.03
C THR A 212 8.89 5.67 -5.37
N LYS A 213 7.60 5.80 -5.10
CA LYS A 213 7.01 6.94 -4.39
C LYS A 213 7.41 6.99 -2.91
N ALA A 214 7.64 5.83 -2.28
CA ALA A 214 8.18 5.75 -0.92
C ALA A 214 9.63 6.27 -0.86
N ILE A 215 10.47 5.89 -1.84
CA ILE A 215 11.86 6.36 -1.94
C ILE A 215 11.92 7.88 -2.08
N SER A 216 11.16 8.45 -3.01
CA SER A 216 11.08 9.91 -3.21
C SER A 216 10.56 10.64 -1.97
N THR A 217 9.57 10.08 -1.27
CA THR A 217 9.07 10.61 0.00
C THR A 217 10.16 10.64 1.08
N VAL A 218 10.96 9.59 1.21
CA VAL A 218 12.08 9.55 2.16
C VAL A 218 13.18 10.54 1.79
N LEU A 219 13.55 10.62 0.50
CA LEU A 219 14.57 11.56 0.02
C LEU A 219 14.15 13.01 0.27
N GLN A 220 12.90 13.36 -0.07
CA GLN A 220 12.38 14.72 0.16
C GLN A 220 12.27 15.02 1.65
N SER A 221 11.84 14.07 2.49
CA SER A 221 11.82 14.26 3.95
C SER A 221 13.20 14.57 4.54
N LYS A 222 14.28 14.08 3.90
CA LYS A 222 15.67 14.28 4.33
C LYS A 222 16.36 15.51 3.74
N TRP A 223 15.63 16.41 3.09
CA TRP A 223 16.18 17.62 2.45
C TRP A 223 17.12 18.44 3.35
N LYS A 224 16.78 18.62 4.64
CA LYS A 224 17.62 19.37 5.62
C LYS A 224 18.98 18.73 5.89
N ASN A 225 19.07 17.41 5.72
CA ASN A 225 20.30 16.63 5.93
C ASN A 225 21.02 16.31 4.62
N MET A 226 20.55 16.87 3.51
CA MET A 226 21.13 16.72 2.18
C MET A 226 22.05 17.90 1.87
N LYS A 227 23.20 17.60 1.26
CA LYS A 227 24.12 18.58 0.68
C LYS A 227 24.36 18.20 -0.77
N ILE A 228 24.27 19.17 -1.67
CA ILE A 228 24.60 18.98 -3.08
C ILE A 228 26.05 19.42 -3.26
N VAL A 229 26.91 18.55 -3.78
CA VAL A 229 28.35 18.84 -3.96
C VAL A 229 28.65 19.05 -5.44
N VAL A 230 29.36 20.13 -5.76
CA VAL A 230 29.87 20.41 -7.11
C VAL A 230 31.27 19.84 -7.27
N GLY A 231 31.61 19.31 -8.46
CA GLY A 231 32.94 18.78 -8.75
C GLY A 231 33.23 17.40 -8.15
N LEU A 232 32.23 16.71 -7.60
CA LEU A 232 32.40 15.37 -7.03
C LEU A 232 32.66 14.31 -8.11
N GLU A 233 32.17 14.51 -9.34
CA GLU A 233 32.37 13.60 -10.46
C GLU A 233 33.72 13.78 -11.17
N ASP A 234 34.34 14.95 -11.02
CA ASP A 234 35.62 15.31 -11.64
C ASP A 234 36.84 14.80 -10.85
N LEU A 235 36.59 14.11 -9.73
CA LEU A 235 37.63 13.48 -8.92
C LEU A 235 38.16 12.21 -9.60
N GLU A 236 39.28 12.34 -10.30
CA GLU A 236 39.90 11.23 -11.05
C GLU A 236 40.46 10.14 -10.14
N GLU A 237 41.23 10.49 -9.11
CA GLU A 237 41.88 9.51 -8.20
C GLU A 237 41.87 9.94 -6.73
N PRO A 238 40.68 10.12 -6.11
CA PRO A 238 40.61 10.46 -4.70
C PRO A 238 41.19 9.33 -3.84
N ARG A 239 42.08 9.64 -2.90
CA ARG A 239 42.55 8.69 -1.88
C ARG A 239 41.57 8.64 -0.71
N TYR A 240 41.78 7.65 0.15
CA TYR A 240 40.96 7.45 1.35
C TYR A 240 40.86 8.73 2.21
N TYR A 241 42.00 9.37 2.49
CA TYR A 241 42.07 10.57 3.32
C TYR A 241 41.37 11.77 2.66
N ASP A 242 41.57 11.97 1.36
CA ASP A 242 40.90 13.03 0.60
C ASP A 242 39.37 12.91 0.70
N MET A 243 38.86 11.68 0.69
CA MET A 243 37.44 11.41 0.83
C MET A 243 36.94 11.60 2.27
N THR A 244 37.71 11.19 3.28
CA THR A 244 37.33 11.43 4.69
C THR A 244 37.32 12.91 5.03
N ASP A 245 38.28 13.67 4.51
CA ASP A 245 38.39 15.12 4.72
C ASP A 245 37.26 15.85 4.00
N MET A 246 36.96 15.49 2.75
CA MET A 246 35.81 16.03 2.03
C MET A 246 34.49 15.77 2.77
N ILE A 247 34.27 14.56 3.31
CA ILE A 247 33.07 14.29 4.12
C ILE A 247 33.03 15.16 5.36
N LYS A 248 34.18 15.35 6.02
CA LYS A 248 34.28 16.18 7.22
C LYS A 248 33.92 17.63 6.92
N ASP A 249 34.44 18.17 5.83
CA ASP A 249 34.19 19.55 5.40
C ASP A 249 32.73 19.76 4.98
N VAL A 250 32.16 18.83 4.21
CA VAL A 250 30.78 18.92 3.71
C VAL A 250 29.74 18.71 4.82
N THR A 251 30.00 17.77 5.74
CA THR A 251 29.00 17.36 6.75
C THR A 251 29.24 17.99 8.13
N GLY A 252 30.42 18.58 8.37
CA GLY A 252 30.85 19.13 9.65
C GLY A 252 31.16 18.08 10.73
N ARG A 253 31.32 16.80 10.34
CA ARG A 253 31.55 15.66 11.24
C ARG A 253 32.47 14.65 10.58
N ASP A 254 33.27 13.94 11.37
CA ASP A 254 34.18 12.93 10.85
C ASP A 254 33.43 11.81 10.09
N ALA A 255 34.09 11.30 9.05
CA ALA A 255 33.57 10.23 8.23
C ALA A 255 33.28 8.97 9.09
N GLY A 256 32.13 8.35 8.87
CA GLY A 256 31.68 7.17 9.61
C GLY A 256 31.07 7.41 11.00
N TYR A 257 31.07 8.65 11.50
CA TYR A 257 30.36 8.99 12.74
C TYR A 257 28.84 8.68 12.67
N ARG A 258 28.23 8.94 11.51
CA ARG A 258 26.82 8.60 11.22
C ARG A 258 26.71 7.96 9.84
N SER A 259 25.64 7.18 9.68
CA SER A 259 25.28 6.59 8.39
C SER A 259 25.15 7.67 7.32
N THR A 260 26.00 7.58 6.30
CA THR A 260 26.08 8.57 5.23
C THR A 260 25.92 7.86 3.89
N LEU A 261 25.01 8.37 3.06
CA LEU A 261 24.79 7.86 1.72
C LEU A 261 25.22 8.92 0.71
N MET A 262 26.15 8.53 -0.17
CA MET A 262 26.64 9.34 -1.27
C MET A 262 26.01 8.88 -2.59
N ILE A 263 25.50 9.84 -3.38
CA ILE A 263 24.88 9.61 -4.68
C ILE A 263 25.61 10.40 -5.76
N ALA A 264 26.31 9.72 -6.66
CA ALA A 264 26.97 10.30 -7.85
C ALA A 264 26.89 9.34 -9.04
N ARG A 265 27.07 9.81 -10.29
CA ARG A 265 27.07 8.93 -11.48
C ARG A 265 28.23 7.94 -11.46
N GLY A 266 29.40 8.40 -11.01
CA GLY A 266 30.62 7.62 -10.83
C GLY A 266 30.65 6.74 -9.57
N CYS A 267 29.65 6.84 -8.67
CA CYS A 267 29.61 6.12 -7.40
C CYS A 267 29.04 4.71 -7.54
N TYR A 268 29.90 3.71 -7.68
CA TYR A 268 29.47 2.32 -7.64
C TYR A 268 29.40 1.82 -6.19
N GLY A 269 28.72 0.69 -5.95
CA GLY A 269 28.58 0.17 -4.58
C GLY A 269 27.44 -0.82 -4.38
N LYS A 270 26.54 -0.96 -5.36
CA LYS A 270 25.52 -2.02 -5.36
C LYS A 270 26.20 -3.39 -5.47
N GLU A 271 25.91 -4.26 -4.52
CA GLU A 271 26.37 -5.65 -4.54
C GLU A 271 25.65 -6.47 -5.61
N HIS A 272 26.35 -7.47 -6.14
CA HIS A 272 25.75 -8.42 -7.07
C HIS A 272 24.72 -9.29 -6.32
N PRO A 273 23.45 -9.36 -6.77
CA PRO A 273 22.37 -10.02 -6.02
C PRO A 273 22.64 -11.48 -5.65
N ILE A 274 23.39 -12.19 -6.49
CA ILE A 274 23.71 -13.62 -6.30
C ILE A 274 25.02 -13.80 -5.57
N ARG A 275 26.03 -12.98 -5.87
CA ARG A 275 27.40 -13.21 -5.40
C ARG A 275 27.71 -12.46 -4.11
N CYS A 276 26.84 -11.52 -3.71
CA CYS A 276 27.00 -10.68 -2.52
C CYS A 276 28.38 -9.99 -2.45
N VAL A 277 28.93 -9.66 -3.62
CA VAL A 277 30.20 -8.92 -3.76
C VAL A 277 29.98 -7.72 -4.68
N PRO A 278 30.74 -6.62 -4.51
CA PRO A 278 30.71 -5.50 -5.42
C PRO A 278 30.99 -5.92 -6.87
N THR A 279 30.33 -5.27 -7.81
CA THR A 279 30.56 -5.56 -9.25
C THR A 279 31.98 -5.18 -9.67
N TYR A 280 32.51 -5.79 -10.74
CA TYR A 280 33.82 -5.41 -11.28
C TYR A 280 33.92 -3.91 -11.62
N LYS A 281 32.82 -3.31 -12.07
CA LYS A 281 32.72 -1.86 -12.34
C LYS A 281 32.88 -1.03 -11.07
N SER A 282 32.52 -1.59 -9.91
CA SER A 282 32.77 -0.95 -8.63
C SER A 282 34.26 -0.83 -8.34
N TYR A 283 35.04 -1.90 -8.54
CA TYR A 283 36.48 -1.85 -8.33
C TYR A 283 37.24 -0.97 -9.33
N ARG A 284 36.63 -0.64 -10.48
CA ARG A 284 37.16 0.34 -11.44
C ARG A 284 36.79 1.78 -11.13
N SER A 285 35.88 2.02 -10.18
CA SER A 285 35.45 3.37 -9.80
C SER A 285 36.40 3.93 -8.74
N PRO A 286 37.09 5.05 -9.04
CA PRO A 286 38.01 5.68 -8.09
C PRO A 286 37.30 6.11 -6.80
N LEU A 287 36.14 6.74 -6.94
CA LEU A 287 35.28 7.12 -5.81
C LEU A 287 34.94 5.92 -4.92
N TYR A 288 34.48 4.81 -5.51
CA TYR A 288 34.16 3.62 -4.72
C TYR A 288 35.38 3.08 -3.98
N MET A 289 36.53 3.03 -4.63
CA MET A 289 37.77 2.55 -4.03
C MET A 289 38.24 3.42 -2.87
N ALA A 290 38.05 4.74 -2.97
CA ALA A 290 38.39 5.70 -1.92
C ALA A 290 37.53 5.54 -0.66
N GLY A 291 36.21 5.39 -0.82
CA GLY A 291 35.28 5.38 0.33
C GLY A 291 34.83 4.01 0.83
N ARG A 292 35.20 2.89 0.17
CA ARG A 292 34.75 1.54 0.58
C ARG A 292 35.16 1.13 2.00
N LEU A 293 36.22 1.72 2.55
CA LEU A 293 36.76 1.39 3.87
C LEU A 293 36.15 2.24 5.00
N ILE A 294 35.31 3.23 4.67
CA ILE A 294 34.70 4.11 5.66
C ILE A 294 33.51 3.39 6.30
N ASP A 295 33.51 3.33 7.64
CA ASP A 295 32.40 2.71 8.38
C ASP A 295 31.08 3.44 8.12
N LYS A 296 29.96 2.70 8.08
CA LYS A 296 28.59 3.23 7.87
C LYS A 296 28.44 4.15 6.65
N PHE A 297 29.32 4.04 5.68
CA PHE A 297 29.31 4.86 4.49
C PHE A 297 28.92 4.01 3.27
N GLN A 298 27.93 4.49 2.51
CA GLN A 298 27.36 3.76 1.38
C GLN A 298 27.34 4.64 0.14
N MET A 299 27.67 4.06 -1.01
CA MET A 299 27.68 4.73 -2.31
C MET A 299 26.66 4.10 -3.26
N ARG A 300 25.86 4.92 -3.92
CA ARG A 300 24.88 4.46 -4.93
C ARG A 300 24.86 5.42 -6.11
N ARG A 301 24.51 4.92 -7.30
CA ARG A 301 24.17 5.79 -8.44
C ARG A 301 22.71 6.21 -8.39
N PRO A 302 22.33 7.31 -9.07
CA PRO A 302 20.92 7.68 -9.25
C PRO A 302 20.05 6.52 -9.78
N ARG A 303 20.62 5.69 -10.68
CA ARG A 303 19.94 4.51 -11.21
C ARG A 303 19.78 3.36 -10.20
N ASP A 304 20.73 3.21 -9.28
CA ASP A 304 20.74 2.13 -8.27
C ASP A 304 19.79 2.43 -7.10
N ILE A 305 19.32 3.68 -6.95
CA ILE A 305 18.22 4.07 -6.06
C ILE A 305 16.89 3.63 -6.69
N ASP A 306 16.68 2.31 -6.78
CA ASP A 306 15.54 1.69 -7.46
C ASP A 306 14.58 0.98 -6.49
N ALA A 307 13.37 0.73 -7.00
CA ALA A 307 12.33 0.04 -6.23
C ALA A 307 12.57 -1.45 -6.03
N LYS A 308 13.43 -2.07 -6.85
CA LYS A 308 13.71 -3.50 -6.81
C LYS A 308 14.92 -3.85 -5.93
N GLY A 309 15.87 -2.92 -5.80
CA GLY A 309 17.07 -3.10 -5.00
C GLY A 309 16.89 -2.62 -3.57
N ASP A 310 18.00 -2.18 -2.97
CA ASP A 310 18.08 -1.71 -1.59
C ASP A 310 17.93 -0.19 -1.45
N GLY A 311 17.50 0.50 -2.53
CA GLY A 311 17.42 1.96 -2.56
C GLY A 311 16.60 2.58 -1.43
N LEU A 312 15.44 1.99 -1.10
CA LEU A 312 14.61 2.45 0.03
C LEU A 312 15.29 2.22 1.38
N HIS A 313 15.96 1.08 1.54
CA HIS A 313 16.63 0.73 2.78
C HIS A 313 17.83 1.66 3.05
N GLN A 314 18.68 1.88 2.04
CA GLN A 314 19.84 2.75 2.18
C GLN A 314 19.43 4.21 2.42
N THR A 315 18.41 4.69 1.70
CA THR A 315 17.90 6.05 1.91
C THR A 315 17.28 6.23 3.29
N LEU A 316 16.66 5.19 3.88
CA LEU A 316 16.16 5.23 5.27
C LEU A 316 17.27 5.20 6.31
N LEU A 317 18.29 4.34 6.13
CA LEU A 317 19.44 4.25 7.04
C LEU A 317 20.26 5.54 7.07
N ALA A 318 20.43 6.22 5.94
CA ALA A 318 21.29 7.39 5.81
C ALA A 318 20.83 8.57 6.69
N ARG A 319 21.59 8.94 7.71
CA ARG A 319 21.38 10.16 8.49
C ARG A 319 21.84 11.42 7.75
N LYS A 320 22.84 11.28 6.86
CA LYS A 320 23.38 12.34 6.00
C LYS A 320 23.34 11.91 4.54
N LEU A 321 23.01 12.84 3.65
CA LEU A 321 22.94 12.61 2.21
C LEU A 321 23.90 13.58 1.50
N ILE A 322 24.82 13.02 0.72
CA ILE A 322 25.74 13.77 -0.14
C ILE A 322 25.36 13.42 -1.57
N VAL A 323 25.02 14.40 -2.39
CA VAL A 323 24.55 14.17 -3.76
C VAL A 323 25.38 15.02 -4.70
N SER A 324 25.99 14.44 -5.75
CA SER A 324 26.64 15.24 -6.79
C SER A 324 25.61 16.09 -7.51
N ARG A 325 26.01 17.27 -8.01
CA ARG A 325 25.09 18.15 -8.76
C ARG A 325 24.45 17.45 -9.96
N GLU A 326 25.23 16.69 -10.72
CA GLU A 326 24.79 15.92 -11.89
C GLU A 326 23.80 14.83 -11.49
N ALA A 327 24.13 14.11 -10.41
CA ALA A 327 23.26 13.08 -9.83
C ALA A 327 21.96 13.65 -9.27
N PHE A 328 21.96 14.88 -8.76
CA PHE A 328 20.75 15.57 -8.31
C PHE A 328 19.80 15.84 -9.48
N PHE A 329 20.31 16.27 -10.64
CA PHE A 329 19.49 16.44 -11.85
C PHE A 329 18.93 15.10 -12.34
N ASP A 330 19.71 14.02 -12.29
CA ASP A 330 19.21 12.68 -12.62
C ASP A 330 18.10 12.23 -11.66
N LEU A 331 18.22 12.54 -10.37
CA LEU A 331 17.18 12.25 -9.37
C LEU A 331 15.93 13.10 -9.60
N LYS A 332 16.06 14.37 -10.00
CA LYS A 332 14.94 15.25 -10.36
C LYS A 332 14.21 14.77 -11.61
N ALA A 333 14.95 14.35 -12.64
CA ALA A 333 14.37 13.71 -13.82
C ALA A 333 13.66 12.38 -13.47
N LYS A 334 14.18 11.63 -12.49
CA LYS A 334 13.60 10.34 -12.07
C LYS A 334 12.36 10.47 -11.21
N PHE A 335 12.41 11.31 -10.18
CA PHE A 335 11.41 11.40 -9.11
C PHE A 335 10.57 12.69 -9.13
N GLY A 336 10.76 13.55 -10.13
CA GLY A 336 10.05 14.83 -10.26
C GLY A 336 8.52 14.69 -10.31
N VAL A 337 7.82 15.75 -9.90
CA VAL A 337 6.34 15.78 -9.84
C VAL A 337 5.70 15.73 -11.23
N LYS A 338 6.23 16.49 -12.20
CA LYS A 338 5.69 16.59 -13.57
C LYS A 338 6.36 15.61 -14.53
N ASP A 339 7.70 15.57 -14.52
CA ASP A 339 8.50 14.88 -15.55
C ASP A 339 9.18 13.61 -15.02
N GLY A 340 8.80 13.13 -13.83
CA GLY A 340 9.40 11.96 -13.20
C GLY A 340 9.16 10.68 -14.01
N TRP A 341 10.11 10.27 -14.84
CA TRP A 341 9.96 9.08 -15.70
C TRP A 341 9.72 7.79 -14.90
N ALA A 342 10.08 7.75 -13.61
CA ALA A 342 9.83 6.59 -12.77
C ALA A 342 8.35 6.36 -12.43
N PHE A 343 7.48 7.35 -12.68
CA PHE A 343 6.04 7.30 -12.46
C PHE A 343 5.21 7.26 -13.75
N MET A 344 5.85 7.45 -14.91
CA MET A 344 5.19 7.39 -16.21
C MET A 344 4.90 5.93 -16.59
N GLU A 345 3.82 5.73 -17.34
CA GLU A 345 3.53 4.43 -17.93
C GLU A 345 4.58 4.12 -19.02
N PRO A 346 4.96 2.84 -19.22
CA PRO A 346 5.97 2.46 -20.21
C PRO A 346 5.67 2.98 -21.63
N GLU A 347 4.39 3.04 -22.00
CA GLU A 347 3.91 3.57 -23.28
C GLU A 347 4.21 5.06 -23.44
N GLN A 348 4.01 5.85 -22.38
CA GLN A 348 4.33 7.28 -22.38
C GLN A 348 5.84 7.52 -22.49
N ILE A 349 6.64 6.69 -21.81
CA ILE A 349 8.10 6.74 -21.92
C ILE A 349 8.52 6.46 -23.36
N LEU A 350 8.00 5.40 -23.98
CA LEU A 350 8.29 5.05 -25.38
C LEU A 350 7.88 6.17 -26.34
N VAL A 351 6.68 6.72 -26.19
CA VAL A 351 6.21 7.84 -27.03
C VAL A 351 7.11 9.07 -26.85
N SER A 352 7.48 9.44 -25.63
CA SER A 352 8.36 10.58 -25.36
C SER A 352 9.76 10.38 -25.92
N GLN A 353 10.31 9.15 -25.82
CA GLN A 353 11.61 8.79 -26.40
C GLN A 353 11.54 8.80 -27.93
N MET A 354 10.48 8.28 -28.52
CA MET A 354 10.25 8.33 -29.96
C MET A 354 10.12 9.76 -30.45
N GLN A 355 9.37 10.62 -29.75
CA GLN A 355 9.27 12.04 -30.09
C GLN A 355 10.62 12.76 -29.99
N LYS A 356 11.42 12.44 -28.97
CA LYS A 356 12.78 12.98 -28.85
C LYS A 356 13.68 12.50 -29.98
N LEU A 357 13.62 11.20 -30.32
CA LEU A 357 14.35 10.63 -31.45
C LEU A 357 13.92 11.24 -32.79
N VAL A 358 12.62 11.46 -33.01
CA VAL A 358 12.10 12.13 -34.21
C VAL A 358 12.57 13.59 -34.28
N LYS A 359 12.80 14.24 -33.14
CA LYS A 359 13.34 15.60 -33.09
C LYS A 359 14.84 15.64 -33.36
N ASP A 360 15.59 14.71 -32.76
CA ASP A 360 17.04 14.60 -32.91
C ASP A 360 17.40 14.05 -34.31
N PHE A 361 16.52 13.22 -34.88
CA PHE A 361 16.61 12.58 -36.19
C PHE A 361 15.28 12.78 -36.94
N PRO A 362 15.06 13.95 -37.57
CA PRO A 362 13.85 14.21 -38.33
C PRO A 362 13.73 13.23 -39.50
N TYR A 363 12.61 12.49 -39.54
CA TYR A 363 12.29 11.58 -40.63
C TYR A 363 11.89 12.39 -41.87
N ASP A 364 12.78 12.46 -42.87
CA ASP A 364 12.39 12.84 -44.22
C ASP A 364 11.93 11.58 -45.00
N ARG A 365 10.61 11.35 -44.98
CA ARG A 365 10.01 10.20 -45.67
C ARG A 365 10.28 10.23 -47.18
N MET A 366 10.49 11.41 -47.76
CA MET A 366 10.78 11.55 -49.20
C MET A 366 12.21 11.13 -49.52
N SER A 367 13.18 11.46 -48.66
CA SER A 367 14.56 10.98 -48.80
C SER A 367 14.65 9.48 -48.60
N GLU A 368 13.97 8.91 -47.59
CA GLU A 368 13.93 7.45 -47.38
C GLU A 368 13.30 6.71 -48.58
N TRP A 369 12.23 7.26 -49.18
CA TRP A 369 11.62 6.66 -50.37
C TRP A 369 12.48 6.80 -51.62
N ALA A 370 13.27 7.86 -51.74
CA ALA A 370 14.25 8.02 -52.79
C ALA A 370 15.39 6.99 -52.62
N GLU A 371 15.96 6.88 -51.42
CA GLU A 371 17.00 5.90 -51.09
C GLU A 371 16.50 4.46 -51.26
N ALA A 372 15.29 4.15 -50.80
CA ALA A 372 14.69 2.82 -50.97
C ALA A 372 14.41 2.45 -52.42
N ARG A 373 14.23 3.44 -53.32
CA ARG A 373 14.13 3.21 -54.77
C ARG A 373 15.49 2.93 -55.41
N GLU A 374 16.57 3.47 -54.85
CA GLU A 374 17.94 3.17 -55.30
C GLU A 374 18.42 1.78 -54.87
N VAL A 375 17.83 1.19 -53.82
CA VAL A 375 18.20 -0.16 -53.35
C VAL A 375 17.83 -1.21 -54.41
N PRO A 376 18.81 -1.99 -54.92
CA PRO A 376 18.54 -3.05 -55.88
C PRO A 376 17.58 -4.11 -55.32
N ARG A 377 16.67 -4.61 -56.17
CA ARG A 377 15.68 -5.63 -55.76
C ARG A 377 16.29 -7.01 -55.55
N ALA A 378 17.36 -7.34 -56.27
CA ALA A 378 18.07 -8.62 -56.16
C ALA A 378 19.00 -8.63 -54.94
N VAL A 379 18.94 -9.71 -54.15
CA VAL A 379 19.72 -9.85 -52.90
C VAL A 379 21.23 -9.79 -53.15
N SER A 380 21.71 -10.41 -54.23
CA SER A 380 23.13 -10.39 -54.63
C SER A 380 23.63 -8.99 -55.02
N ALA A 381 22.76 -8.14 -55.58
CA ALA A 381 23.09 -6.77 -55.96
C ALA A 381 23.07 -5.80 -54.76
N ARG A 382 22.38 -6.15 -53.67
CA ARG A 382 22.35 -5.33 -52.44
C ARG A 382 23.69 -5.32 -51.70
N GLU A 383 24.44 -6.42 -51.74
CA GLU A 383 25.75 -6.49 -51.09
C GLU A 383 26.78 -5.58 -51.78
N PHE A 384 26.78 -5.56 -53.12
CA PHE A 384 27.62 -4.65 -53.90
C PHE A 384 27.18 -3.19 -53.73
N TRP A 385 25.88 -2.90 -53.84
CA TRP A 385 25.33 -1.55 -53.61
C TRP A 385 25.64 -1.02 -52.20
N ALA A 386 25.53 -1.87 -51.17
CA ALA A 386 25.85 -1.48 -49.80
C ALA A 386 27.36 -1.31 -49.55
N LYS A 387 28.21 -1.87 -50.41
CA LYS A 387 29.66 -1.67 -50.36
C LYS A 387 30.02 -0.34 -51.03
N ASP A 388 29.49 -0.07 -52.22
CA ASP A 388 29.67 1.20 -52.93
C ASP A 388 29.15 2.39 -52.11
N LYS A 389 27.97 2.29 -51.50
CA LYS A 389 27.43 3.36 -50.63
C LYS A 389 28.29 3.59 -49.38
N ARG A 390 28.89 2.55 -48.80
CA ARG A 390 29.81 2.68 -47.65
C ARG A 390 31.13 3.33 -48.07
N GLU A 391 31.62 3.04 -49.27
CA GLU A 391 32.81 3.69 -49.83
C GLU A 391 32.54 5.16 -50.21
N GLU A 392 31.37 5.48 -50.79
CA GLU A 392 30.90 6.86 -51.01
C GLU A 392 30.75 7.64 -49.70
N GLU A 393 30.16 7.05 -48.66
CA GLU A 393 29.94 7.72 -47.38
C GLU A 393 31.25 7.91 -46.59
N ALA A 394 32.20 6.97 -46.72
CA ALA A 394 33.56 7.13 -46.22
C ALA A 394 34.31 8.27 -46.94
N ASN A 395 34.19 8.37 -48.27
CA ASN A 395 34.73 9.48 -49.06
C ASN A 395 34.05 10.82 -48.71
N ARG A 396 32.73 10.81 -48.48
CA ARG A 396 31.96 12.00 -48.11
C ARG A 396 32.32 12.50 -46.72
N LYS A 397 32.52 11.60 -45.74
CA LYS A 397 33.05 11.94 -44.41
C LYS A 397 34.50 12.44 -44.45
N GLY A 398 35.31 11.95 -45.39
CA GLY A 398 36.65 12.50 -45.67
C GLY A 398 36.61 13.94 -46.22
N SER A 399 35.55 14.34 -46.91
CA SER A 399 35.37 15.72 -47.41
C SER A 399 34.57 16.63 -46.47
N ALA A 400 33.80 16.07 -45.53
CA ALA A 400 32.93 16.82 -44.61
C ALA A 400 33.68 17.57 -43.50
N ASP A 401 34.98 17.29 -43.31
CA ASP A 401 35.85 18.13 -42.48
C ASP A 401 36.25 19.46 -43.17
N ALA A 402 35.81 19.72 -44.41
CA ALA A 402 36.21 20.91 -45.18
C ALA A 402 35.11 21.91 -45.58
N VAL A 403 33.80 21.68 -45.30
CA VAL A 403 32.75 22.64 -45.70
C VAL A 403 31.67 22.76 -44.63
N GLY A 404 31.86 23.69 -43.68
CA GLY A 404 30.80 24.17 -42.80
C GLY A 404 30.45 25.61 -43.14
N LEU A 405 29.26 25.85 -43.72
CA LEU A 405 28.44 27.08 -43.66
C LEU A 405 27.35 27.07 -44.76
N ILE A 406 26.17 27.63 -44.44
CA ILE A 406 24.99 27.91 -45.32
C ILE A 406 23.99 26.72 -45.39
N ALA A 407 22.68 26.79 -45.10
CA ALA A 407 21.70 27.88 -45.03
C ALA A 407 20.57 27.60 -44.02
N VAL A 408 20.06 28.68 -43.44
CA VAL A 408 18.73 28.81 -42.81
C VAL A 408 17.73 29.24 -43.89
N GLY A 409 16.55 28.61 -43.94
CA GLY A 409 15.34 29.23 -44.49
C GLY A 409 14.58 28.41 -45.54
N LEU A 410 13.38 27.91 -45.18
CA LEU A 410 12.11 28.12 -45.89
C LEU A 410 11.00 27.29 -45.23
N ALA A 411 10.11 28.00 -44.53
CA ALA A 411 8.81 27.51 -44.09
C ALA A 411 7.74 28.10 -45.02
N GLY A 412 6.83 27.26 -45.54
CA GLY A 412 5.65 27.75 -46.25
C GLY A 412 4.89 26.70 -47.08
N LEU A 413 3.67 26.40 -46.60
CA LEU A 413 2.43 26.08 -47.35
C LEU A 413 2.18 24.69 -47.97
N GLY A 414 1.01 24.13 -47.61
CA GLY A 414 0.26 23.09 -48.32
C GLY A 414 0.16 21.75 -47.56
N ALA A 415 -0.98 21.09 -47.33
CA ALA A 415 -2.35 21.31 -47.75
C ALA A 415 -3.28 20.53 -46.80
N ALA A 416 -4.39 21.17 -46.41
CA ALA A 416 -5.52 20.55 -45.75
C ALA A 416 -6.50 20.04 -46.82
N GLY A 417 -6.99 18.80 -46.69
CA GLY A 417 -8.07 18.28 -47.54
C GLY A 417 -7.98 16.77 -47.77
N GLY A 418 -8.59 15.98 -46.90
CA GLY A 418 -8.68 14.52 -47.10
C GLY A 418 -9.09 13.67 -45.91
N GLY A 419 -9.63 14.26 -44.83
CA GLY A 419 -9.85 13.55 -43.57
C GLY A 419 -11.28 13.56 -43.02
N LEU A 420 -12.29 13.96 -43.80
CA LEU A 420 -13.66 14.14 -43.26
C LEU A 420 -14.72 13.12 -43.71
N TYR A 421 -14.45 12.25 -44.69
CA TYR A 421 -15.45 11.29 -45.18
C TYR A 421 -15.26 9.83 -44.71
N ALA A 422 -14.22 9.54 -43.93
CA ALA A 422 -13.94 8.18 -43.44
C ALA A 422 -14.39 7.93 -41.98
N TRP A 423 -14.96 8.94 -41.29
CA TRP A 423 -15.28 8.84 -39.85
C TRP A 423 -16.77 8.55 -39.55
N GLN A 424 -17.66 8.57 -40.54
CA GLN A 424 -19.12 8.41 -40.33
C GLN A 424 -19.69 7.01 -40.64
N ALA A 425 -18.90 6.05 -41.12
CA ALA A 425 -19.42 4.74 -41.56
C ALA A 425 -19.34 3.59 -40.53
N ILE A 426 -18.94 3.84 -39.27
CA ILE A 426 -18.66 2.77 -38.28
C ILE A 426 -19.77 2.58 -37.22
N ARG A 427 -20.84 3.40 -37.21
CA ARG A 427 -21.93 3.23 -36.23
C ARG A 427 -23.20 2.73 -36.91
N GLY A 428 -23.53 1.46 -36.66
CA GLY A 428 -24.88 0.92 -36.88
C GLY A 428 -25.92 1.66 -36.03
N PRO A 429 -27.23 1.43 -36.30
CA PRO A 429 -28.31 2.17 -35.64
C PRO A 429 -28.27 1.97 -34.11
N PRO A 430 -28.62 3.01 -33.33
CA PRO A 430 -28.64 2.92 -31.88
C PRO A 430 -29.73 1.92 -31.44
N GLY A 431 -29.35 0.98 -30.57
CA GLY A 431 -30.31 0.16 -29.85
C GLY A 431 -31.19 1.01 -28.93
N PRO A 432 -32.26 0.41 -28.34
CA PRO A 432 -33.14 1.13 -27.42
C PRO A 432 -32.33 1.79 -26.30
N PRO A 433 -32.76 2.96 -25.80
CA PRO A 433 -32.06 3.68 -24.75
C PRO A 433 -31.89 2.77 -23.52
N GLU A 434 -30.63 2.49 -23.16
CA GLU A 434 -30.32 1.73 -21.95
C GLU A 434 -30.72 2.57 -20.71
N PRO A 435 -31.44 1.99 -19.73
CA PRO A 435 -31.86 2.71 -18.52
C PRO A 435 -30.68 3.14 -17.62
N PHE A 436 -29.48 2.60 -17.84
CA PHE A 436 -28.28 2.91 -17.04
C PHE A 436 -27.08 3.23 -17.94
N PRO A 437 -26.42 4.39 -17.82
CA PRO A 437 -25.26 4.75 -18.64
C PRO A 437 -24.07 3.84 -18.31
N SER A 438 -23.64 3.02 -19.27
CA SER A 438 -22.85 1.80 -19.00
C SER A 438 -21.34 1.84 -19.28
N ASP A 439 -20.71 3.00 -19.46
CA ASP A 439 -19.34 3.06 -19.98
C ASP A 439 -18.20 3.19 -18.94
N ARG A 440 -18.48 3.16 -17.63
CA ARG A 440 -17.40 3.22 -16.62
C ARG A 440 -16.83 1.83 -16.34
N LYS A 441 -15.70 1.51 -16.98
CA LYS A 441 -14.80 0.42 -16.55
C LYS A 441 -14.14 0.80 -15.23
N VAL A 442 -14.75 0.43 -14.10
CA VAL A 442 -14.19 0.72 -12.77
C VAL A 442 -13.27 -0.43 -12.35
N PRO A 443 -11.94 -0.20 -12.19
CA PRO A 443 -11.07 -1.17 -11.56
C PRO A 443 -11.37 -1.22 -10.06
N LEU A 444 -11.83 -2.37 -9.59
CA LEU A 444 -12.11 -2.64 -8.19
C LEU A 444 -11.11 -3.65 -7.65
N THR A 445 -10.63 -3.42 -6.44
CA THR A 445 -9.72 -4.32 -5.72
C THR A 445 -10.21 -4.44 -4.30
N ASN A 446 -10.28 -5.66 -3.79
CA ASN A 446 -10.70 -5.86 -2.41
C ASN A 446 -9.66 -5.35 -1.40
N TRP A 447 -10.05 -5.16 -0.15
CA TRP A 447 -9.21 -4.58 0.90
C TRP A 447 -7.91 -5.37 1.15
N SER A 448 -7.94 -6.70 1.04
CA SER A 448 -6.73 -7.53 1.17
C SER A 448 -5.81 -7.50 -0.05
N GLY A 449 -6.25 -6.90 -1.17
CA GLY A 449 -5.50 -6.87 -2.43
C GLY A 449 -5.30 -8.24 -3.08
N THR A 450 -6.10 -9.24 -2.69
CA THR A 450 -5.99 -10.61 -3.20
C THR A 450 -6.76 -10.82 -4.50
N HIS A 451 -7.83 -10.05 -4.70
CA HIS A 451 -8.65 -10.12 -5.90
C HIS A 451 -8.91 -8.71 -6.45
N SER A 452 -8.87 -8.61 -7.77
CA SER A 452 -9.15 -7.38 -8.52
C SER A 452 -9.95 -7.71 -9.76
N VAL A 453 -10.92 -6.86 -10.11
CA VAL A 453 -11.73 -7.00 -11.31
C VAL A 453 -11.93 -5.64 -11.96
N VAL A 454 -12.00 -5.63 -13.29
CA VAL A 454 -12.53 -4.49 -14.03
C VAL A 454 -13.92 -4.91 -14.49
N ALA A 455 -14.95 -4.45 -13.77
CA ALA A 455 -16.33 -4.78 -14.10
C ALA A 455 -16.71 -4.08 -15.42
N ARG A 456 -17.40 -4.80 -16.29
CA ARG A 456 -17.95 -4.20 -17.53
C ARG A 456 -19.09 -3.23 -17.22
N ARG A 457 -19.86 -3.51 -16.17
CA ARG A 457 -21.02 -2.73 -15.75
C ARG A 457 -21.15 -2.79 -14.23
N VAL A 458 -21.49 -1.65 -13.62
CA VAL A 458 -21.82 -1.53 -12.20
C VAL A 458 -23.18 -0.85 -12.12
N PHE A 459 -24.14 -1.50 -11.46
CA PHE A 459 -25.46 -0.96 -11.17
C PHE A 459 -25.44 -0.28 -9.80
N GLU A 460 -26.04 0.89 -9.67
CA GLU A 460 -26.08 1.67 -8.42
C GLU A 460 -27.53 2.12 -8.17
N PRO A 461 -28.45 1.21 -7.81
CA PRO A 461 -29.84 1.56 -7.55
C PRO A 461 -29.94 2.50 -6.34
N GLU A 462 -30.79 3.51 -6.48
CA GLU A 462 -31.17 4.44 -5.41
C GLU A 462 -32.51 4.03 -4.76
N THR A 463 -33.36 3.34 -5.52
CA THR A 463 -34.67 2.86 -5.04
C THR A 463 -34.84 1.35 -5.22
N GLN A 464 -35.86 0.81 -4.55
CA GLN A 464 -36.26 -0.59 -4.62
C GLN A 464 -36.67 -1.00 -6.05
N GLU A 465 -37.37 -0.13 -6.78
CA GLU A 465 -37.79 -0.37 -8.16
C GLU A 465 -36.57 -0.46 -9.09
N GLN A 466 -35.61 0.46 -8.95
CA GLN A 466 -34.37 0.42 -9.73
C GLN A 466 -33.55 -0.85 -9.46
N LEU A 467 -33.55 -1.35 -8.23
CA LEU A 467 -32.92 -2.62 -7.87
C LEU A 467 -33.58 -3.80 -8.58
N GLU A 468 -34.92 -3.83 -8.59
CA GLU A 468 -35.70 -4.85 -9.30
C GLU A 468 -35.46 -4.81 -10.81
N GLU A 469 -35.46 -3.61 -11.40
CA GLU A 469 -35.15 -3.40 -12.82
C GLU A 469 -33.74 -3.91 -13.17
N ALA A 470 -32.74 -3.60 -12.35
CA ALA A 470 -31.37 -4.05 -12.56
C ALA A 470 -31.24 -5.59 -12.51
N ILE A 471 -31.94 -6.24 -11.59
CA ILE A 471 -31.95 -7.70 -11.45
C ILE A 471 -32.74 -8.36 -12.59
N ALA A 472 -33.89 -7.82 -12.95
CA ALA A 472 -34.70 -8.29 -14.07
C ALA A 472 -33.93 -8.18 -15.39
N TRP A 473 -33.25 -7.05 -15.62
CA TRP A 473 -32.40 -6.85 -16.77
C TRP A 473 -31.24 -7.86 -16.81
N ALA A 474 -30.57 -8.10 -15.68
CA ALA A 474 -29.47 -9.07 -15.60
C ALA A 474 -29.96 -10.50 -15.92
N ALA A 475 -31.15 -10.87 -15.45
CA ALA A 475 -31.78 -12.15 -15.73
C ALA A 475 -32.15 -12.30 -17.22
N GLN A 476 -32.82 -11.30 -17.80
CA GLN A 476 -33.25 -11.30 -19.21
C GLN A 476 -32.06 -11.31 -20.17
N SER A 477 -30.98 -10.61 -19.82
CA SER A 477 -29.75 -10.55 -20.63
C SER A 477 -28.80 -11.73 -20.42
N GLY A 478 -29.11 -12.67 -19.52
CA GLY A 478 -28.24 -13.79 -19.16
C GLY A 478 -26.89 -13.37 -18.55
N GLN A 479 -26.82 -12.17 -17.99
CA GLN A 479 -25.59 -11.64 -17.39
C GLN A 479 -25.51 -12.00 -15.90
N LYS A 480 -24.31 -12.39 -15.47
CA LYS A 480 -24.03 -12.57 -14.04
C LYS A 480 -23.92 -11.19 -13.38
N CYS A 481 -24.71 -10.98 -12.33
CA CYS A 481 -24.65 -9.81 -11.49
C CYS A 481 -24.44 -10.24 -10.03
N ARG A 482 -23.51 -9.58 -9.31
CA ARG A 482 -23.23 -9.85 -7.90
C ARG A 482 -23.36 -8.57 -7.08
N PRO A 483 -24.07 -8.59 -5.93
CA PRO A 483 -24.05 -7.47 -5.01
C PRO A 483 -22.65 -7.30 -4.42
N MET A 484 -22.19 -6.06 -4.32
CA MET A 484 -20.89 -5.69 -3.79
C MET A 484 -21.05 -4.59 -2.77
N GLY A 485 -20.47 -4.82 -1.58
CA GLY A 485 -20.39 -3.82 -0.53
C GLY A 485 -19.13 -2.97 -0.63
N THR A 486 -18.46 -2.72 0.49
CA THR A 486 -17.24 -1.88 0.52
C THR A 486 -15.96 -2.57 0.04
N GLY A 487 -16.06 -3.78 -0.52
CA GLY A 487 -14.89 -4.55 -0.98
C GLY A 487 -13.96 -5.03 0.15
N LEU A 488 -14.40 -5.02 1.41
CA LEU A 488 -13.56 -5.39 2.57
C LEU A 488 -13.22 -6.89 2.64
N SER A 489 -14.06 -7.75 2.07
CA SER A 489 -13.89 -9.18 2.17
C SER A 489 -12.65 -9.66 1.40
N PRO A 490 -11.77 -10.48 2.02
CA PRO A 490 -10.69 -11.15 1.32
C PRO A 490 -11.18 -12.15 0.27
N ASN A 491 -12.43 -12.62 0.41
CA ASN A 491 -13.10 -13.47 -0.56
C ASN A 491 -13.57 -12.62 -1.76
N GLY A 492 -13.19 -13.02 -2.98
CA GLY A 492 -13.56 -12.36 -4.22
C GLY A 492 -15.01 -12.59 -4.66
N LEU A 493 -15.88 -13.11 -3.79
CA LEU A 493 -17.24 -13.55 -4.12
C LEU A 493 -18.13 -12.46 -4.76
N ALA A 494 -17.92 -11.20 -4.38
CA ALA A 494 -18.64 -10.06 -4.94
C ALA A 494 -18.04 -9.53 -6.25
N LEU A 495 -16.80 -9.90 -6.59
CA LEU A 495 -16.08 -9.39 -7.75
C LEU A 495 -16.42 -10.23 -8.99
N GLU A 496 -17.29 -9.69 -9.85
CA GLU A 496 -17.72 -10.34 -11.08
C GLU A 496 -17.43 -9.43 -12.28
N LYS A 497 -16.77 -9.97 -13.31
CA LYS A 497 -16.33 -9.19 -14.47
C LYS A 497 -17.51 -8.71 -15.32
N ARG A 498 -18.59 -9.51 -15.36
CA ARG A 498 -19.75 -9.24 -16.23
C ARG A 498 -20.62 -8.11 -15.69
N GLY A 499 -21.00 -8.17 -14.42
CA GLY A 499 -21.85 -7.18 -13.79
C GLY A 499 -21.71 -7.21 -12.28
N MET A 500 -21.72 -6.03 -11.68
CA MET A 500 -21.72 -5.85 -10.23
C MET A 500 -22.84 -4.89 -9.84
N LEU A 501 -23.33 -5.01 -8.62
CA LEU A 501 -24.41 -4.19 -8.08
C LEU A 501 -23.94 -3.56 -6.76
N SER A 502 -23.85 -2.24 -6.72
CA SER A 502 -23.51 -1.48 -5.51
C SER A 502 -24.78 -1.08 -4.78
N MET A 503 -24.93 -1.50 -3.53
CA MET A 503 -26.06 -1.11 -2.68
C MET A 503 -25.81 0.23 -1.97
N ALA A 504 -24.74 0.95 -2.29
CA ALA A 504 -24.26 2.09 -1.50
C ALA A 504 -25.25 3.27 -1.41
N GLN A 505 -26.17 3.42 -2.35
CA GLN A 505 -27.21 4.47 -2.33
C GLN A 505 -28.50 4.02 -1.62
N MET A 506 -28.66 2.73 -1.33
CA MET A 506 -29.75 2.21 -0.51
C MET A 506 -29.27 2.03 0.94
N ASP A 507 -28.97 3.14 1.61
CA ASP A 507 -28.35 3.17 2.93
C ASP A 507 -29.22 3.80 4.04
N ASP A 508 -30.53 3.88 3.83
CA ASP A 508 -31.46 4.52 4.76
C ASP A 508 -31.78 3.65 5.99
N ILE A 509 -31.96 4.33 7.12
CA ILE A 509 -32.54 3.76 8.34
C ILE A 509 -34.04 4.01 8.27
N ILE A 510 -34.80 2.94 8.10
CA ILE A 510 -36.25 3.00 7.86
C ILE A 510 -36.98 3.25 9.18
N GLU A 511 -36.61 2.51 10.22
CA GLU A 511 -37.36 2.53 11.48
C GLU A 511 -36.50 2.05 12.66
N VAL A 512 -36.61 2.73 13.80
CA VAL A 512 -36.06 2.31 15.10
C VAL A 512 -37.22 2.07 16.06
N ASP A 513 -37.53 0.81 16.35
CA ASP A 513 -38.61 0.41 17.23
C ASP A 513 -38.06 0.05 18.63
N LYS A 514 -38.09 1.04 19.52
CA LYS A 514 -37.63 0.87 20.92
C LYS A 514 -38.57 -0.03 21.74
N LYS A 515 -39.84 -0.16 21.36
CA LYS A 515 -40.81 -0.98 22.12
C LYS A 515 -40.55 -2.46 21.88
N ASN A 516 -40.34 -2.83 20.61
CA ASN A 516 -40.07 -4.23 20.24
C ASN A 516 -38.57 -4.53 20.16
N MET A 517 -37.70 -3.55 20.46
CA MET A 517 -36.25 -3.69 20.46
C MET A 517 -35.70 -4.14 19.10
N ARG A 518 -36.11 -3.45 18.04
CA ARG A 518 -35.70 -3.74 16.65
C ARG A 518 -35.29 -2.48 15.89
N ILE A 519 -34.45 -2.66 14.88
CA ILE A 519 -34.13 -1.63 13.90
C ILE A 519 -34.28 -2.21 12.49
N ARG A 520 -34.94 -1.47 11.59
CA ARG A 520 -35.11 -1.82 10.18
C ARG A 520 -34.33 -0.85 9.31
N VAL A 521 -33.50 -1.40 8.41
CA VAL A 521 -32.53 -0.66 7.61
C VAL A 521 -32.41 -1.24 6.21
N GLN A 522 -31.97 -0.43 5.25
CA GLN A 522 -31.65 -0.90 3.91
C GLN A 522 -30.29 -1.60 3.86
N GLY A 523 -30.12 -2.51 2.89
CA GLY A 523 -28.97 -3.41 2.75
C GLY A 523 -27.62 -2.71 2.54
N GLY A 524 -27.61 -1.47 2.04
CA GLY A 524 -26.42 -0.64 1.88
C GLY A 524 -25.94 0.08 3.14
N THR A 525 -26.79 0.13 4.18
CA THR A 525 -26.50 0.85 5.43
C THR A 525 -25.25 0.29 6.10
N ARG A 526 -24.32 1.16 6.52
CA ARG A 526 -23.11 0.74 7.23
C ARG A 526 -23.40 0.46 8.70
N VAL A 527 -22.65 -0.48 9.29
CA VAL A 527 -22.75 -0.79 10.72
C VAL A 527 -22.44 0.45 11.57
N SER A 528 -21.51 1.31 11.17
CA SER A 528 -21.23 2.59 11.85
C SER A 528 -22.46 3.51 11.93
N LYS A 529 -23.14 3.74 10.80
CA LYS A 529 -24.37 4.55 10.73
C LYS A 529 -25.47 4.00 11.64
N ILE A 530 -25.59 2.67 11.71
CA ILE A 530 -26.56 1.99 12.60
C ILE A 530 -26.22 2.21 14.07
N LEU A 531 -24.96 2.05 14.46
CA LEU A 531 -24.53 2.26 15.84
C LEU A 531 -24.73 3.72 16.28
N ASP A 532 -24.40 4.67 15.40
CA ASP A 532 -24.60 6.11 15.65
C ASP A 532 -26.09 6.45 15.85
N GLU A 533 -26.99 5.80 15.10
CA GLU A 533 -28.42 5.98 15.26
C GLU A 533 -28.94 5.34 16.54
N LEU A 534 -28.60 4.06 16.79
CA LEU A 534 -29.03 3.34 17.99
C LEU A 534 -28.58 4.04 19.28
N GLN A 535 -27.40 4.66 19.27
CA GLN A 535 -26.89 5.42 20.41
C GLN A 535 -27.81 6.58 20.81
N LYS A 536 -28.54 7.20 19.88
CA LYS A 536 -29.51 8.28 20.17
C LYS A 536 -30.74 7.78 20.93
N HIS A 537 -31.01 6.48 20.86
CA HIS A 537 -32.17 5.84 21.48
C HIS A 537 -31.83 5.03 22.74
N ASP A 538 -30.58 5.10 23.23
CA ASP A 538 -30.03 4.26 24.30
C ASP A 538 -30.03 2.77 23.97
N LEU A 539 -29.81 2.45 22.70
CA LEU A 539 -29.75 1.09 22.18
C LEU A 539 -28.35 0.80 21.61
N THR A 540 -28.07 -0.49 21.41
CA THR A 540 -26.85 -0.98 20.74
C THR A 540 -27.14 -2.32 20.07
N LEU A 541 -26.30 -2.70 19.11
CA LEU A 541 -26.24 -4.07 18.62
C LEU A 541 -25.67 -4.99 19.70
N GLU A 542 -26.17 -6.23 19.76
CA GLU A 542 -25.70 -7.24 20.72
C GLU A 542 -24.28 -7.70 20.41
N ASN A 543 -23.97 -7.90 19.13
CA ASN A 543 -22.63 -8.28 18.66
C ASN A 543 -22.28 -7.53 17.38
N PHE A 544 -21.01 -7.20 17.19
CA PHE A 544 -20.53 -6.73 15.89
C PHE A 544 -19.03 -6.93 15.69
N SER A 545 -18.63 -6.93 14.43
CA SER A 545 -17.24 -7.11 14.00
C SER A 545 -16.40 -5.86 14.29
N SER A 546 -15.07 -6.03 14.29
CA SER A 546 -14.13 -4.92 14.50
C SER A 546 -14.12 -3.87 13.37
N ILE A 547 -14.79 -4.13 12.25
CA ILE A 547 -14.83 -3.24 11.09
C ILE A 547 -16.26 -2.76 10.87
N THR A 548 -16.52 -1.51 11.22
CA THR A 548 -17.87 -0.89 11.17
C THR A 548 -18.24 -0.35 9.79
N GLU A 549 -17.30 -0.32 8.83
CA GLU A 549 -17.51 0.10 7.44
C GLU A 549 -18.15 -0.99 6.55
N GLN A 550 -18.53 -2.13 7.12
CA GLN A 550 -19.26 -3.17 6.39
C GLN A 550 -20.71 -2.72 6.19
N GLN A 551 -21.25 -2.95 4.99
CA GLN A 551 -22.67 -2.75 4.72
C GLN A 551 -23.49 -3.90 5.27
N ILE A 552 -24.69 -3.63 5.77
CA ILE A 552 -25.50 -4.57 6.53
C ILE A 552 -25.91 -5.80 5.72
N GLY A 553 -26.21 -5.64 4.44
CA GLY A 553 -26.51 -6.75 3.53
C GLY A 553 -25.33 -7.69 3.40
N GLY A 554 -24.12 -7.18 3.14
CA GLY A 554 -22.92 -8.02 3.10
C GLY A 554 -22.54 -8.61 4.46
N TRP A 555 -22.72 -7.85 5.55
CA TRP A 555 -22.37 -8.22 6.91
C TRP A 555 -23.23 -9.37 7.45
N THR A 556 -24.54 -9.32 7.22
CA THR A 556 -25.49 -10.40 7.53
C THR A 556 -25.25 -11.64 6.69
N GLN A 557 -25.09 -11.46 5.37
CA GLN A 557 -24.95 -12.57 4.42
C GLN A 557 -23.71 -13.44 4.64
N VAL A 558 -22.69 -12.95 5.33
CA VAL A 558 -21.48 -13.70 5.68
C VAL A 558 -21.46 -14.20 7.13
N SER A 559 -22.55 -14.04 7.89
CA SER A 559 -22.60 -14.37 9.32
C SER A 559 -21.43 -13.73 10.08
N ALA A 560 -21.27 -12.41 9.92
CA ALA A 560 -20.24 -11.69 10.65
C ALA A 560 -20.47 -11.77 12.18
N HIS A 561 -19.39 -11.87 12.95
CA HIS A 561 -19.47 -12.02 14.40
C HIS A 561 -18.36 -11.21 15.10
N GLY A 562 -18.65 -10.79 16.33
CA GLY A 562 -17.65 -10.26 17.26
C GLY A 562 -17.20 -11.34 18.25
N THR A 563 -16.55 -10.91 19.34
CA THR A 563 -16.01 -11.81 20.37
C THR A 563 -17.02 -12.03 21.49
N GLY A 564 -17.39 -13.29 21.75
CA GLY A 564 -18.17 -13.65 22.93
C GLY A 564 -18.69 -15.08 22.84
N ALA A 565 -18.39 -15.91 23.83
CA ALA A 565 -18.86 -17.31 23.83
C ALA A 565 -20.38 -17.46 24.02
N ARG A 566 -21.02 -16.45 24.62
CA ARG A 566 -22.47 -16.40 24.88
C ARG A 566 -23.19 -15.32 24.08
N ILE A 567 -22.46 -14.64 23.18
CA ILE A 567 -23.00 -13.54 22.39
C ILE A 567 -23.21 -14.08 20.97
N PRO A 568 -24.45 -14.06 20.45
CA PRO A 568 -24.78 -14.66 19.17
C PRO A 568 -24.10 -13.94 17.99
N PRO A 569 -23.90 -14.62 16.85
CA PRO A 569 -23.46 -13.97 15.61
C PRO A 569 -24.59 -13.10 15.03
N VAL A 570 -24.29 -12.34 13.98
CA VAL A 570 -25.26 -11.42 13.37
C VAL A 570 -26.50 -12.10 12.82
N ASP A 571 -26.38 -13.28 12.23
CA ASP A 571 -27.49 -13.95 11.55
C ASP A 571 -28.62 -14.33 12.51
N GLU A 572 -28.32 -14.54 13.78
CA GLU A 572 -29.33 -14.74 14.83
C GLU A 572 -30.02 -13.43 15.28
N MET A 573 -29.39 -12.27 15.01
CA MET A 573 -30.01 -10.97 15.25
C MET A 573 -31.03 -10.59 14.19
N VAL A 574 -31.01 -11.21 13.00
CA VAL A 574 -31.96 -10.91 11.92
C VAL A 574 -33.33 -11.52 12.24
N THR A 575 -34.38 -10.69 12.34
CA THR A 575 -35.78 -11.15 12.50
C THR A 575 -36.53 -11.21 11.19
N GLU A 576 -36.23 -10.29 10.29
CA GLU A 576 -36.92 -10.12 9.00
C GLU A 576 -35.91 -9.65 7.96
N MET A 577 -36.11 -10.03 6.70
CA MET A 577 -35.31 -9.56 5.59
C MET A 577 -36.11 -9.53 4.29
N THR A 578 -35.82 -8.56 3.44
CA THR A 578 -36.37 -8.46 2.10
C THR A 578 -35.28 -8.85 1.10
N LEU A 579 -35.55 -9.87 0.28
CA LEU A 579 -34.66 -10.34 -0.78
C LEU A 579 -35.28 -10.04 -2.15
N VAL A 580 -34.50 -9.43 -3.04
CA VAL A 580 -34.85 -9.32 -4.45
C VAL A 580 -34.18 -10.45 -5.22
N THR A 581 -35.01 -11.23 -5.92
CA THR A 581 -34.59 -12.42 -6.68
C THR A 581 -35.01 -12.31 -8.13
N PRO A 582 -34.22 -12.82 -9.09
CA PRO A 582 -34.59 -12.79 -10.50
C PRO A 582 -35.76 -13.73 -10.86
N GLY A 583 -36.02 -14.75 -10.03
CA GLY A 583 -37.05 -15.76 -10.32
C GLY A 583 -38.39 -15.52 -9.62
N LYS A 584 -38.37 -15.14 -8.34
CA LYS A 584 -39.59 -14.94 -7.53
C LYS A 584 -39.91 -13.47 -7.27
N GLY A 585 -39.14 -12.54 -7.83
CA GLY A 585 -39.27 -11.11 -7.52
C GLY A 585 -38.83 -10.81 -6.09
N VAL A 586 -39.57 -9.94 -5.41
CA VAL A 586 -39.32 -9.54 -4.03
C VAL A 586 -39.92 -10.55 -3.05
N LEU A 587 -39.10 -11.02 -2.13
CA LEU A 587 -39.48 -11.92 -1.06
C LEU A 587 -39.32 -11.22 0.29
N HIS A 588 -40.42 -11.13 1.04
CA HIS A 588 -40.40 -10.69 2.43
C HIS A 588 -40.36 -11.92 3.33
N LEU A 589 -39.25 -12.13 4.02
CA LEU A 589 -38.99 -13.31 4.83
C LEU A 589 -38.86 -12.92 6.29
N SER A 590 -39.46 -13.70 7.18
CA SER A 590 -39.42 -13.48 8.63
C SER A 590 -39.23 -14.78 9.39
N GLU A 591 -38.75 -14.66 10.64
CA GLU A 591 -38.53 -15.80 11.54
C GLU A 591 -39.84 -16.56 11.86
N ASP A 592 -40.94 -15.83 11.98
CA ASP A 592 -42.26 -16.35 12.39
C ASP A 592 -43.24 -16.51 11.20
N GLY A 593 -42.78 -16.29 9.97
CA GLY A 593 -43.60 -16.33 8.75
C GLY A 593 -43.83 -17.73 8.18
N SER A 594 -44.69 -17.83 7.16
CA SER A 594 -44.95 -19.08 6.42
C SER A 594 -43.71 -19.66 5.75
N ASP A 595 -42.74 -18.82 5.38
CA ASP A 595 -41.50 -19.20 4.70
C ASP A 595 -40.28 -19.28 5.66
N ALA A 596 -40.50 -19.63 6.94
CA ALA A 596 -39.45 -19.65 7.96
C ALA A 596 -38.24 -20.54 7.61
N GLU A 597 -38.45 -21.64 6.88
CA GLU A 597 -37.34 -22.49 6.40
C GLU A 597 -36.48 -21.76 5.35
N LEU A 598 -37.12 -21.09 4.40
CA LEU A 598 -36.43 -20.28 3.39
C LEU A 598 -35.71 -19.10 4.04
N PHE A 599 -36.32 -18.47 5.05
CA PHE A 599 -35.69 -17.43 5.85
C PHE A 599 -34.39 -17.93 6.52
N ARG A 600 -34.42 -19.11 7.16
CA ARG A 600 -33.22 -19.73 7.76
C ARG A 600 -32.09 -19.93 6.74
N LEU A 601 -32.42 -20.32 5.50
CA LEU A 601 -31.44 -20.46 4.42
C LEU A 601 -30.95 -19.10 3.88
N ALA A 602 -31.84 -18.11 3.77
CA ALA A 602 -31.56 -16.80 3.23
C ALA A 602 -30.72 -15.90 4.17
N ARG A 603 -30.82 -16.11 5.49
CA ARG A 603 -30.03 -15.38 6.51
C ARG A 603 -28.54 -15.35 6.18
N VAL A 604 -27.99 -16.47 5.71
CA VAL A 604 -26.58 -16.61 5.31
C VAL A 604 -26.47 -17.12 3.87
N GLY A 605 -26.94 -16.30 2.93
CA GLY A 605 -26.94 -16.62 1.50
C GLY A 605 -25.68 -16.21 0.73
N LEU A 606 -24.70 -15.55 1.36
CA LEU A 606 -23.51 -15.00 0.70
C LEU A 606 -23.84 -14.12 -0.55
N GLY A 607 -25.04 -13.55 -0.60
CA GLY A 607 -25.56 -12.80 -1.75
C GLY A 607 -25.80 -13.63 -3.02
N SER A 608 -25.91 -14.96 -2.95
CA SER A 608 -26.22 -15.84 -4.10
C SER A 608 -27.69 -16.17 -4.27
N LEU A 609 -28.43 -16.25 -3.16
CA LEU A 609 -29.86 -16.57 -3.17
C LEU A 609 -30.72 -15.37 -3.62
N GLY A 610 -30.19 -14.16 -3.47
CA GLY A 610 -30.81 -12.91 -3.86
C GLY A 610 -30.00 -11.72 -3.35
N VAL A 611 -30.44 -10.52 -3.70
CA VAL A 611 -29.88 -9.28 -3.16
C VAL A 611 -30.74 -8.84 -1.98
N VAL A 612 -30.11 -8.62 -0.84
CA VAL A 612 -30.81 -8.15 0.36
C VAL A 612 -31.05 -6.64 0.22
N SER A 613 -32.31 -6.24 0.10
CA SER A 613 -32.67 -4.81 0.01
C SER A 613 -32.93 -4.20 1.39
N GLU A 614 -33.55 -4.94 2.31
CA GLU A 614 -33.85 -4.49 3.67
C GLU A 614 -33.62 -5.61 4.69
N VAL A 615 -33.27 -5.22 5.93
CA VAL A 615 -33.07 -6.13 7.05
C VAL A 615 -33.63 -5.50 8.33
N THR A 616 -34.33 -6.30 9.13
CA THR A 616 -34.72 -5.96 10.50
C THR A 616 -33.86 -6.75 11.50
N LEU A 617 -33.23 -6.05 12.44
CA LEU A 617 -32.30 -6.60 13.44
C LEU A 617 -32.83 -6.40 14.86
N LYS A 618 -32.65 -7.40 15.73
CA LYS A 618 -32.79 -7.30 17.19
C LYS A 618 -31.69 -6.39 17.73
N VAL A 619 -32.06 -5.50 18.64
CA VAL A 619 -31.15 -4.61 19.36
C VAL A 619 -31.31 -4.77 20.86
N ARG A 620 -30.37 -4.26 21.64
CA ARG A 620 -30.37 -4.34 23.10
C ARG A 620 -30.19 -2.97 23.75
N PRO A 621 -30.55 -2.82 25.03
CA PRO A 621 -30.24 -1.60 25.76
C PRO A 621 -28.73 -1.35 25.75
N LYS A 622 -28.33 -0.08 25.63
CA LYS A 622 -26.93 0.33 25.64
C LYS A 622 -26.25 -0.12 26.93
N TYR A 623 -25.06 -0.68 26.80
CA TYR A 623 -24.20 -1.08 27.91
C TYR A 623 -22.77 -0.59 27.67
N SER A 624 -21.96 -0.55 28.72
CA SER A 624 -20.56 -0.11 28.66
C SER A 624 -19.62 -1.32 28.68
N LEU A 625 -18.62 -1.30 27.81
CA LEU A 625 -17.53 -2.28 27.80
C LEU A 625 -16.24 -1.62 28.28
N HIS A 626 -15.50 -2.31 29.15
CA HIS A 626 -14.19 -1.87 29.61
C HIS A 626 -13.10 -2.61 28.82
N GLU A 627 -12.40 -1.89 27.95
CA GLU A 627 -11.29 -2.44 27.17
C GLU A 627 -10.06 -2.67 28.07
N ARG A 628 -9.51 -3.88 28.05
CA ARG A 628 -8.24 -4.20 28.72
C ARG A 628 -7.23 -4.70 27.69
N THR A 629 -6.19 -3.92 27.45
CA THR A 629 -5.12 -4.25 26.51
C THR A 629 -3.82 -4.48 27.27
N TYR A 630 -3.29 -5.71 27.19
CA TYR A 630 -2.03 -6.12 27.84
C TYR A 630 -1.29 -7.16 27.00
N CYS A 631 0.02 -7.30 27.22
CA CYS A 631 0.83 -8.36 26.63
C CYS A 631 1.08 -9.46 27.66
N SER A 632 0.97 -10.72 27.24
CA SER A 632 1.16 -11.89 28.10
C SER A 632 1.87 -12.98 27.32
N SER A 633 2.56 -13.89 27.99
CA SER A 633 3.09 -15.06 27.29
C SER A 633 1.94 -15.98 26.85
N VAL A 634 2.16 -16.77 25.81
CA VAL A 634 1.17 -17.77 25.38
C VAL A 634 0.95 -18.83 26.46
N ALA A 635 1.94 -19.06 27.33
CA ALA A 635 1.82 -19.97 28.46
C ALA A 635 0.85 -19.42 29.51
N ASP A 636 0.89 -18.11 29.78
CA ASP A 636 0.01 -17.47 30.77
C ASP A 636 -1.43 -17.27 30.27
N LEU A 637 -1.65 -17.32 28.95
CA LEU A 637 -2.98 -17.22 28.32
C LEU A 637 -3.71 -18.57 28.19
N ARG A 638 -2.97 -19.68 28.31
CA ARG A 638 -3.51 -21.05 28.22
C ARG A 638 -3.83 -21.57 29.61
#